data_AF-A0A2G6Y9A9-F1
#
_entry.id   AF-A0A2G6Y9A9-F1
#
_cell.length_a   1.000
_cell.length_b   1.000
_cell.length_c   1.000
_cell.angle_alpha   90.00
_cell.angle_beta   90.00
_cell.angle_gamma   90.00
#
_symmetry.space_group_name_H-M   'P 1'
#
loop_
_entity.id
_entity.type
_entity.pdbx_description
1 polymer ?
#
loop_
_entity_poly.entity_id
_entity_poly.type
_entity_poly.pdbx_seq_one_letter_code
_entity_poly.pdbx_strand_id
1 'polypeptide(L)'
;MTLPRLLASLLALACTLPAFAGMEKESHSSRGGFFFAMLTPDVEQVIARFNDKAPLQQLAQHCNTGKAVFALQTGAKYQCKAEVFKNASGAEQWESAGVTVQGLARQSDRREYGLFSLTPPATPGWDVRKIEPEHRTGLQAYLQSDTRRFGWLQPQLRWESALSVRLPQATADARTTLVVPGKVVRDVNAFYEAQRHHVFVRKQDAYVYMGEVPGAPDGYVDIDGNDLPGLVVEEGCDGWCISLWSLTGGLRQLGTFGGH
;
A
#
# COMPACT_ATOMS: atom_id res chain seq x y z
N MET A 1 30.44 -57.45 -2.63
CA MET A 1 30.25 -57.21 -4.07
C MET A 1 29.22 -56.11 -4.24
N THR A 2 29.54 -55.13 -5.11
CA THR A 2 28.66 -54.18 -5.84
C THR A 2 27.75 -53.19 -5.07
N LEU A 3 28.30 -51.99 -4.79
CA LEU A 3 27.96 -50.63 -5.30
C LEU A 3 26.48 -50.19 -5.59
N PRO A 4 26.17 -48.87 -5.68
CA PRO A 4 25.25 -48.10 -4.83
C PRO A 4 24.12 -47.41 -5.65
N ARG A 5 23.26 -46.57 -5.04
CA ARG A 5 22.71 -45.29 -5.60
C ARG A 5 21.51 -44.77 -4.82
N LEU A 6 21.39 -43.43 -4.83
CA LEU A 6 20.36 -42.52 -4.28
C LEU A 6 20.78 -41.97 -2.90
N LEU A 7 21.62 -40.94 -2.75
CA LEU A 7 21.81 -39.66 -3.45
C LEU A 7 20.52 -38.83 -3.63
N ALA A 8 20.45 -37.79 -2.78
CA ALA A 8 19.84 -36.48 -2.96
C ALA A 8 18.31 -36.36 -2.89
N SER A 9 17.85 -35.93 -1.72
CA SER A 9 16.75 -34.95 -1.60
C SER A 9 17.18 -33.98 -0.48
N LEU A 10 17.99 -32.95 -0.76
CA LEU A 10 17.51 -31.57 -0.99
C LEU A 10 16.36 -31.27 -0.01
N LEU A 11 16.62 -30.91 1.26
CA LEU A 11 17.16 -29.62 1.71
C LEU A 11 16.58 -28.44 0.90
N ALA A 12 15.25 -28.30 1.01
CA ALA A 12 14.54 -27.05 0.76
C ALA A 12 13.46 -26.89 1.85
N LEU A 13 13.88 -26.93 3.12
CA LEU A 13 13.10 -26.25 4.16
C LEU A 13 13.41 -24.77 4.00
N ALA A 14 12.53 -24.05 3.30
CA ALA A 14 12.43 -22.62 3.48
C ALA A 14 12.07 -22.40 4.96
N CYS A 15 13.07 -22.07 5.77
CA CYS A 15 12.86 -21.58 7.12
C CYS A 15 12.13 -20.24 7.02
N THR A 16 10.80 -20.28 6.98
CA THR A 16 9.99 -19.18 7.49
C THR A 16 10.27 -19.13 8.98
N LEU A 17 11.26 -18.33 9.38
CA LEU A 17 11.52 -18.07 10.79
C LEU A 17 10.23 -17.52 11.41
N PRO A 18 9.84 -17.99 12.61
CA PRO A 18 8.73 -17.40 13.33
C PRO A 18 9.04 -15.92 13.56
N ALA A 19 8.11 -15.04 13.21
CA ALA A 19 8.23 -13.62 13.50
C ALA A 19 8.29 -13.44 15.03
N PHE A 20 9.41 -12.94 15.54
CA PHE A 20 9.57 -12.57 16.94
C PHE A 20 9.11 -11.12 17.13
N ALA A 21 8.46 -10.82 18.25
CA ALA A 21 8.18 -9.44 18.65
C ALA A 21 9.50 -8.63 18.74
N GLY A 22 9.56 -7.47 18.07
CA GLY A 22 10.77 -6.65 17.99
C GLY A 22 11.54 -6.75 16.67
N MET A 23 10.94 -7.28 15.60
CA MET A 23 11.53 -7.14 14.27
C MET A 23 11.42 -5.69 13.80
N GLU A 24 12.48 -5.18 13.18
CA GLU A 24 12.49 -3.83 12.63
C GLU A 24 11.36 -3.67 11.62
N LYS A 25 10.65 -2.55 11.69
CA LYS A 25 9.59 -2.25 10.74
C LYS A 25 10.24 -1.96 9.40
N GLU A 26 9.78 -2.63 8.36
CA GLU A 26 10.31 -2.48 7.01
C GLU A 26 9.33 -1.71 6.13
N SER A 27 9.85 -0.71 5.42
CA SER A 27 9.17 0.00 4.35
C SER A 27 9.80 -0.40 3.04
N HIS A 28 9.08 -1.12 2.18
CA HIS A 28 9.53 -1.43 0.83
C HIS A 28 8.74 -0.64 -0.20
N SER A 29 9.42 -0.07 -1.21
CA SER A 29 8.77 0.61 -2.32
C SER A 29 9.45 0.34 -3.66
N SER A 30 8.65 -0.04 -4.64
CA SER A 30 9.04 -0.11 -6.06
C SER A 30 9.04 1.26 -6.75
N ARG A 31 8.50 2.30 -6.09
CA ARG A 31 8.39 3.65 -6.64
C ARG A 31 9.20 4.64 -5.80
N GLY A 32 10.21 5.22 -6.44
CA GLY A 32 11.02 6.26 -5.81
C GLY A 32 10.17 7.46 -5.38
N GLY A 33 10.61 8.08 -4.28
CA GLY A 33 9.95 9.25 -3.72
C GLY A 33 8.83 8.95 -2.72
N PHE A 34 8.43 7.68 -2.54
CA PHE A 34 7.44 7.27 -1.53
C PHE A 34 8.02 6.24 -0.56
N PHE A 35 7.71 6.40 0.73
CA PHE A 35 8.15 5.49 1.78
C PHE A 35 7.20 5.55 2.98
N PHE A 36 7.15 4.48 3.76
CA PHE A 36 6.44 4.44 5.02
C PHE A 36 7.41 4.71 6.17
N ALA A 37 6.91 5.34 7.24
CA ALA A 37 7.65 5.53 8.48
C ALA A 37 6.71 5.56 9.68
N MET A 38 7.24 5.34 10.87
CA MET A 38 6.51 5.56 12.12
C MET A 38 6.35 7.06 12.39
N LEU A 39 5.24 7.41 13.02
CA LEU A 39 4.96 8.74 13.53
C LEU A 39 5.10 8.78 15.05
N THR A 40 5.45 9.96 15.58
CA THR A 40 5.59 10.23 17.03
C THR A 40 4.37 9.73 17.82
N PRO A 41 4.54 9.23 19.06
CA PRO A 41 5.74 9.38 19.91
C PRO A 41 6.89 8.42 19.59
N ASP A 42 6.61 7.37 18.83
CA ASP A 42 7.59 6.35 18.48
C ASP A 42 8.42 6.84 17.28
N VAL A 43 9.44 7.66 17.54
CA VAL A 43 10.51 7.97 16.57
C VAL A 43 11.42 6.73 16.43
N GLU A 44 10.79 5.60 16.13
CA GLU A 44 11.46 4.36 15.81
C GLU A 44 11.97 4.42 14.39
N GLN A 45 13.17 3.90 14.20
CA GLN A 45 13.77 3.78 12.88
C GLN A 45 13.00 2.72 12.09
N VAL A 46 12.60 3.08 10.87
CA VAL A 46 12.01 2.16 9.89
C VAL A 46 13.06 1.87 8.82
N ILE A 47 13.23 0.60 8.48
CA ILE A 47 14.17 0.17 7.45
C ILE A 47 13.54 0.40 6.08
N ALA A 48 13.97 1.44 5.39
CA ALA A 48 13.53 1.76 4.04
C ALA A 48 14.33 0.96 3.00
N ARG A 49 13.62 0.31 2.08
CA ARG A 49 14.16 -0.46 0.96
C ARG A 49 13.46 -0.05 -0.34
N PHE A 50 14.21 -0.04 -1.43
CA PHE A 50 13.68 0.13 -2.78
C PHE A 50 14.20 -0.96 -3.71
N ASN A 51 13.52 -1.18 -4.83
CA ASN A 51 13.98 -2.13 -5.85
C ASN A 51 15.34 -1.72 -6.44
N ASP A 52 15.57 -0.41 -6.56
CA ASP A 52 16.79 0.17 -7.10
C ASP A 52 17.51 1.00 -6.04
N LYS A 53 18.85 1.07 -6.16
CA LYS A 53 19.70 1.87 -5.28
C LYS A 53 19.45 3.38 -5.37
N ALA A 54 19.18 3.90 -6.56
CA ALA A 54 19.08 5.35 -6.78
C ALA A 54 17.94 6.02 -5.97
N PRO A 55 16.71 5.46 -5.91
CA PRO A 55 15.67 5.95 -5.00
C PRO A 55 16.06 6.01 -3.52
N LEU A 56 16.80 5.00 -3.03
CA LEU A 56 17.25 4.97 -1.64
C LEU A 56 18.28 6.08 -1.35
N GLN A 57 19.23 6.28 -2.29
CA GLN A 57 20.19 7.38 -2.21
C GLN A 57 19.50 8.75 -2.22
N GLN A 58 18.49 8.92 -3.09
CA GLN A 58 17.70 10.14 -3.16
C GLN A 58 16.96 10.41 -1.84
N LEU A 59 16.32 9.39 -1.25
CA LEU A 59 15.65 9.50 0.05
C LEU A 59 16.64 9.92 1.14
N ALA A 60 17.78 9.23 1.24
CA ALA A 60 18.79 9.51 2.26
C ALA A 60 19.35 10.93 2.13
N GLN A 61 19.69 11.36 0.91
CA GLN A 61 20.15 12.71 0.65
C GLN A 61 19.07 13.74 0.97
N HIS A 62 17.81 13.52 0.57
CA HIS A 62 16.71 14.44 0.83
C HIS A 62 16.51 14.66 2.34
N CYS A 63 16.41 13.57 3.10
CA CYS A 63 16.24 13.65 4.56
C CYS A 63 17.42 14.36 5.23
N ASN A 64 18.65 14.02 4.84
CA ASN A 64 19.84 14.58 5.49
C ASN A 64 20.13 16.04 5.08
N THR A 65 19.45 16.57 4.07
CA THR A 65 19.47 18.01 3.75
C THR A 65 18.47 18.84 4.55
N GLY A 66 17.65 18.22 5.41
CA GLY A 66 16.62 18.93 6.20
C GLY A 66 15.43 19.42 5.38
N LYS A 67 15.23 18.86 4.18
CA LYS A 67 14.02 19.13 3.38
C LYS A 67 12.83 18.41 3.99
N ALA A 68 11.67 19.04 3.89
CA ALA A 68 10.43 18.44 4.37
C ALA A 68 10.03 17.22 3.53
N VAL A 69 9.37 16.27 4.19
CA VAL A 69 8.58 15.21 3.58
C VAL A 69 7.11 15.42 3.91
N PHE A 70 6.22 14.88 3.10
CA PHE A 70 4.80 15.20 3.14
C PHE A 70 3.99 13.93 3.36
N ALA A 71 3.14 13.90 4.39
CA ALA A 71 2.18 12.81 4.55
C ALA A 71 1.21 12.84 3.36
N LEU A 72 1.12 11.75 2.60
CA LEU A 72 0.35 11.74 1.36
C LEU A 72 -1.15 11.91 1.58
N GLN A 73 -1.68 11.38 2.68
CA GLN A 73 -3.11 11.47 3.00
C GLN A 73 -3.55 12.91 3.29
N THR A 74 -2.70 13.71 3.94
CA THR A 74 -3.09 15.01 4.51
C THR A 74 -2.32 16.20 3.93
N GLY A 75 -1.21 15.96 3.23
CA GLY A 75 -0.27 17.00 2.78
C GLY A 75 0.54 17.65 3.90
N ALA A 76 0.40 17.18 5.14
CA ALA A 76 1.11 17.74 6.28
C ALA A 76 2.63 17.56 6.16
N LYS A 77 3.38 18.59 6.57
CA LYS A 77 4.84 18.63 6.49
C LYS A 77 5.48 17.99 7.71
N TYR A 78 6.52 17.19 7.46
CA TYR A 78 7.34 16.53 8.46
C TYR A 78 8.81 16.69 8.09
N GLN A 79 9.68 16.47 9.08
CA GLN A 79 11.12 16.36 8.88
C GLN A 79 11.51 14.89 8.90
N CYS A 80 12.55 14.52 8.16
CA CYS A 80 13.10 13.17 8.22
C CYS A 80 14.60 13.17 8.38
N LYS A 81 15.12 12.08 8.95
CA LYS A 81 16.55 11.75 8.97
C LYS A 81 16.73 10.35 8.44
N ALA A 82 17.85 10.12 7.75
CA ALA A 82 18.19 8.82 7.20
C ALA A 82 19.61 8.41 7.63
N GLU A 83 19.72 7.20 8.15
CA GLU A 83 20.99 6.54 8.44
C GLU A 83 21.33 5.57 7.31
N VAL A 84 22.47 5.79 6.66
CA VAL A 84 23.03 4.87 5.68
C VAL A 84 23.95 3.91 6.42
N PHE A 85 23.60 2.62 6.39
CA PHE A 85 24.37 1.60 7.08
C PHE A 85 25.75 1.42 6.44
N LYS A 86 26.71 0.95 7.23
CA LYS A 86 28.08 0.69 6.76
C LYS A 86 28.40 -0.79 6.95
N ASN A 87 29.11 -1.37 5.99
CA ASN A 87 29.62 -2.73 6.11
C ASN A 87 30.87 -2.79 7.03
N ALA A 88 31.42 -4.00 7.20
CA ALA A 88 32.61 -4.22 8.04
C ALA A 88 33.87 -3.45 7.59
N SER A 89 33.97 -3.04 6.32
CA SER A 89 35.08 -2.20 5.83
C SER A 89 34.82 -0.70 5.98
N GLY A 90 33.67 -0.31 6.53
CA GLY A 90 33.26 1.08 6.72
C GLY A 90 32.68 1.73 5.46
N ALA A 91 32.51 0.99 4.37
CA ALA A 91 31.87 1.48 3.15
C ALA A 91 30.34 1.47 3.29
N GLU A 92 29.67 2.44 2.67
CA GLU A 92 28.21 2.56 2.68
C GLU A 92 27.54 1.36 1.99
N GLN A 93 26.60 0.74 2.70
CA GLN A 93 25.65 -0.24 2.19
C GLN A 93 24.39 0.47 1.69
N TRP A 94 23.92 0.07 0.51
CA TRP A 94 22.82 0.73 -0.18
C TRP A 94 21.66 -0.23 -0.50
N GLU A 95 21.53 -1.29 0.29
CA GLU A 95 20.41 -2.24 0.25
C GLU A 95 19.24 -1.76 1.11
N SER A 96 19.53 -0.98 2.16
CA SER A 96 18.55 -0.35 3.02
C SER A 96 19.12 0.89 3.72
N ALA A 97 18.23 1.73 4.23
CA ALA A 97 18.59 2.85 5.10
C ALA A 97 17.57 2.94 6.23
N GLY A 98 18.03 3.27 7.44
CA GLY A 98 17.15 3.50 8.57
C GLY A 98 16.58 4.91 8.54
N VAL A 99 15.26 5.06 8.46
CA VAL A 99 14.58 6.34 8.32
C VAL A 99 13.74 6.65 9.55
N THR A 100 13.83 7.88 10.03
CA THR A 100 12.96 8.42 11.08
C THR A 100 12.23 9.65 10.57
N VAL A 101 10.97 9.80 10.94
CA VAL A 101 10.15 10.97 10.59
C VAL A 101 9.68 11.65 11.86
N GLN A 102 9.87 12.96 11.93
CA GLN A 102 9.53 13.81 13.08
C GLN A 102 8.57 14.91 12.63
N GLY A 103 7.52 15.14 13.41
CA GLY A 103 6.51 16.17 13.13
C GLY A 103 5.91 16.74 14.40
N LEU A 104 4.77 17.41 14.26
CA LEU A 104 4.04 17.93 15.41
C LEU A 104 3.77 16.79 16.41
N ALA A 105 4.18 17.00 17.66
CA ALA A 105 3.91 16.06 18.74
C ALA A 105 2.41 15.77 18.80
N ARG A 106 2.04 14.50 18.62
CA ARG A 106 0.65 14.08 18.69
C ARG A 106 0.18 14.03 20.13
N GLN A 107 -1.13 14.20 20.32
CA GLN A 107 -1.82 14.03 21.59
C GLN A 107 -2.20 12.57 21.88
N SER A 108 -1.98 11.66 20.91
CA SER A 108 -2.31 10.24 21.02
C SER A 108 -1.09 9.43 21.45
N ASP A 109 -1.30 8.49 22.36
CA ASP A 109 -0.34 7.48 22.79
C ASP A 109 -0.32 6.24 21.86
N ARG A 110 -1.22 6.19 20.87
CA ARG A 110 -1.26 5.09 19.91
C ARG A 110 -0.13 5.19 18.90
N ARG A 111 0.52 4.05 18.66
CA ARG A 111 1.42 3.82 17.52
C ARG A 111 0.69 4.12 16.22
N GLU A 112 1.28 4.95 15.38
CA GLU A 112 0.77 5.26 14.06
C GLU A 112 1.88 5.24 13.02
N TYR A 113 1.54 4.80 11.82
CA TYR A 113 2.40 4.89 10.65
C TYR A 113 1.96 6.05 9.76
N GLY A 114 2.84 6.48 8.86
CA GLY A 114 2.49 7.41 7.79
C GLY A 114 3.10 6.95 6.47
N LEU A 115 2.42 7.26 5.38
CA LEU A 115 2.95 7.16 4.02
C LEU A 115 3.40 8.55 3.58
N PHE A 116 4.67 8.68 3.24
CA PHE A 116 5.31 9.96 2.95
C PHE A 116 5.76 10.08 1.50
N SER A 117 5.80 11.32 1.02
CA SER A 117 6.44 11.69 -0.23
C SER A 117 7.54 12.73 -0.02
N LEU A 118 8.55 12.69 -0.89
CA LEU A 118 9.59 13.73 -0.98
C LEU A 118 9.07 15.06 -1.56
N THR A 119 7.92 15.03 -2.23
CA THR A 119 7.27 16.19 -2.84
C THR A 119 5.86 16.38 -2.29
N PRO A 120 5.33 17.61 -2.24
CA PRO A 120 3.95 17.83 -1.84
C PRO A 120 2.98 17.04 -2.75
N PRO A 121 1.96 16.35 -2.21
CA PRO A 121 0.90 15.78 -3.03
C PRO A 121 0.10 16.90 -3.70
N ALA A 122 -0.31 16.71 -4.95
CA ALA A 122 -1.19 17.66 -5.63
C ALA A 122 -2.60 17.60 -5.06
N THR A 123 -3.05 16.41 -4.64
CA THR A 123 -4.35 16.22 -4.00
C THR A 123 -4.22 15.58 -2.61
N PRO A 124 -4.06 16.38 -1.54
CA PRO A 124 -4.28 15.90 -0.18
C PRO A 124 -5.80 15.78 0.09
N GLY A 125 -6.24 14.64 0.61
CA GLY A 125 -7.64 14.41 0.99
C GLY A 125 -8.58 14.14 -0.19
N TRP A 126 -8.90 12.87 -0.42
CA TRP A 126 -9.87 12.45 -1.44
C TRP A 126 -11.32 12.51 -0.90
N ASP A 127 -12.29 12.79 -1.79
CA ASP A 127 -13.71 12.71 -1.45
C ASP A 127 -14.17 11.26 -1.50
N VAL A 128 -14.46 10.68 -0.34
CA VAL A 128 -14.89 9.28 -0.17
C VAL A 128 -16.33 9.25 0.30
N ARG A 129 -17.21 8.60 -0.46
CA ARG A 129 -18.65 8.52 -0.18
C ARG A 129 -19.19 7.13 -0.45
N LYS A 130 -20.39 6.83 0.08
CA LYS A 130 -21.17 5.69 -0.42
C LYS A 130 -21.45 5.90 -1.91
N ILE A 131 -21.38 4.81 -2.69
CA ILE A 131 -21.67 4.84 -4.12
C ILE A 131 -23.04 5.43 -4.40
N GLU A 132 -23.13 6.36 -5.36
CA GLU A 132 -24.40 6.90 -5.80
C GLU A 132 -25.26 5.82 -6.48
N PRO A 133 -26.60 5.84 -6.34
CA PRO A 133 -27.48 4.82 -6.94
C PRO A 133 -27.29 4.66 -8.45
N GLU A 134 -27.10 5.76 -9.19
CA GLU A 134 -26.88 5.70 -10.65
C GLU A 134 -25.58 4.95 -11.00
N HIS A 135 -24.50 5.21 -10.26
CA HIS A 135 -23.20 4.57 -10.46
C HIS A 135 -23.27 3.08 -10.11
N ARG A 136 -24.03 2.74 -9.06
CA ARG A 136 -24.29 1.34 -8.70
C ARG A 136 -25.05 0.62 -9.81
N THR A 137 -26.14 1.20 -10.31
CA THR A 137 -26.92 0.60 -11.40
C THR A 137 -26.09 0.44 -12.67
N GLY A 138 -25.33 1.46 -13.05
CA GLY A 138 -24.43 1.40 -14.21
C GLY A 138 -23.34 0.32 -14.06
N LEU A 139 -22.72 0.23 -12.89
CA LEU A 139 -21.72 -0.82 -12.61
C LEU A 139 -22.35 -2.23 -12.63
N GLN A 140 -23.57 -2.39 -12.10
CA GLN A 140 -24.29 -3.66 -12.17
C GLN A 140 -24.59 -4.06 -13.62
N ALA A 141 -25.05 -3.11 -14.46
CA ALA A 141 -25.28 -3.35 -15.88
C ALA A 141 -23.97 -3.72 -16.61
N TYR A 142 -22.87 -3.03 -16.31
CA TYR A 142 -21.54 -3.37 -16.83
C TYR A 142 -21.16 -4.82 -16.49
N LEU A 143 -21.30 -5.24 -15.24
CA LEU A 143 -20.98 -6.62 -14.84
C LEU A 143 -21.89 -7.65 -15.52
N GLN A 144 -23.16 -7.31 -15.78
CA GLN A 144 -24.12 -8.18 -16.44
C GLN A 144 -23.89 -8.27 -17.96
N SER A 145 -23.25 -7.26 -18.56
CA SER A 145 -22.97 -7.23 -20.00
C SER A 145 -22.03 -8.36 -20.46
N ASP A 146 -21.17 -8.85 -19.57
CA ASP A 146 -20.24 -9.96 -19.85
C ASP A 146 -20.20 -10.95 -18.67
N THR A 147 -21.21 -11.83 -18.62
CA THR A 147 -21.31 -12.88 -17.59
C THR A 147 -20.22 -13.94 -17.70
N ARG A 148 -19.58 -14.09 -18.87
CA ARG A 148 -18.42 -15.00 -19.01
C ARG A 148 -17.23 -14.47 -18.23
N ARG A 149 -16.99 -13.16 -18.30
CA ARG A 149 -15.91 -12.50 -17.57
C ARG A 149 -16.22 -12.27 -16.09
N PHE A 150 -17.46 -11.89 -15.77
CA PHE A 150 -17.83 -11.38 -14.44
C PHE A 150 -18.81 -12.24 -13.66
N GLY A 151 -19.30 -13.36 -14.20
CA GLY A 151 -20.29 -14.21 -13.55
C GLY A 151 -19.84 -14.73 -12.17
N TRP A 152 -18.54 -14.96 -12.00
CA TRP A 152 -17.95 -15.37 -10.72
C TRP A 152 -17.92 -14.22 -9.69
N LEU A 153 -17.83 -12.97 -10.15
CA LEU A 153 -17.61 -11.80 -9.32
C LEU A 153 -18.90 -11.29 -8.69
N GLN A 154 -19.96 -11.18 -9.49
CA GLN A 154 -21.26 -10.62 -9.07
C GLN A 154 -21.81 -11.15 -7.74
N PRO A 155 -21.84 -12.47 -7.45
CA PRO A 155 -22.41 -12.99 -6.20
C PRO A 155 -21.59 -12.64 -4.95
N GLN A 156 -20.34 -12.21 -5.12
CA GLN A 156 -19.44 -11.89 -4.00
C GLN A 156 -19.59 -10.43 -3.55
N LEU A 157 -20.08 -9.55 -4.43
CA LEU A 157 -20.10 -8.11 -4.21
C LEU A 157 -21.13 -7.69 -3.14
N ARG A 158 -20.67 -6.90 -2.18
CA ARG A 158 -21.44 -6.31 -1.08
C ARG A 158 -21.75 -4.85 -1.40
N TRP A 159 -22.77 -4.66 -2.21
CA TRP A 159 -23.17 -3.36 -2.76
C TRP A 159 -23.49 -2.29 -1.71
N GLU A 160 -24.00 -2.68 -0.54
CA GLU A 160 -24.42 -1.71 0.48
C GLU A 160 -23.26 -0.95 1.12
N SER A 161 -22.06 -1.53 1.05
CA SER A 161 -20.82 -0.97 1.58
C SER A 161 -19.88 -0.49 0.47
N ALA A 162 -20.37 -0.40 -0.77
CA ALA A 162 -19.58 0.10 -1.89
C ALA A 162 -19.32 1.61 -1.75
N LEU A 163 -18.09 2.00 -2.05
CA LEU A 163 -17.60 3.37 -1.94
C LEU A 163 -17.27 3.94 -3.32
N SER A 164 -17.40 5.26 -3.42
CA SER A 164 -17.02 6.11 -4.53
C SER A 164 -15.93 7.07 -4.04
N VAL A 165 -14.85 7.18 -4.80
CA VAL A 165 -13.65 7.94 -4.44
C VAL A 165 -13.28 8.84 -5.63
N ARG A 166 -13.20 10.14 -5.37
CA ARG A 166 -12.93 11.14 -6.41
C ARG A 166 -12.15 12.34 -5.87
N LEU A 167 -11.63 13.15 -6.79
CA LEU A 167 -11.07 14.45 -6.43
C LEU A 167 -12.16 15.32 -5.76
N PRO A 168 -11.84 16.09 -4.71
CA PRO A 168 -12.81 16.97 -4.04
C PRO A 168 -13.49 17.98 -4.97
N GLN A 169 -12.78 18.44 -6.00
CA GLN A 169 -13.26 19.38 -7.02
C GLN A 169 -13.27 18.71 -8.41
N ALA A 170 -13.70 17.44 -8.45
CA ALA A 170 -13.83 16.68 -9.69
C ALA A 170 -14.74 17.41 -10.70
N THR A 171 -14.25 17.56 -11.93
CA THR A 171 -15.08 17.94 -13.07
C THR A 171 -15.95 16.75 -13.50
N ALA A 172 -16.95 17.00 -14.35
CA ALA A 172 -17.82 15.93 -14.88
C ALA A 172 -17.06 14.84 -15.65
N ASP A 173 -15.89 15.18 -16.22
CA ASP A 173 -15.05 14.25 -17.00
C ASP A 173 -13.99 13.53 -16.17
N ALA A 174 -13.86 13.87 -14.89
CA ALA A 174 -12.91 13.24 -14.00
C ALA A 174 -13.30 11.78 -13.73
N ARG A 175 -12.30 10.92 -13.64
CA ARG A 175 -12.47 9.52 -13.28
C ARG A 175 -12.94 9.41 -11.83
N THR A 176 -13.78 8.41 -11.57
CA THR A 176 -14.24 8.04 -10.24
C THR A 176 -13.82 6.61 -9.97
N THR A 177 -13.16 6.37 -8.84
CA THR A 177 -12.81 5.02 -8.40
C THR A 177 -13.94 4.47 -7.55
N LEU A 178 -14.39 3.26 -7.87
CA LEU A 178 -15.41 2.54 -7.12
C LEU A 178 -14.74 1.36 -6.41
N VAL A 179 -14.92 1.27 -5.10
CA VAL A 179 -14.40 0.17 -4.28
C VAL A 179 -15.59 -0.61 -3.73
N VAL A 180 -15.72 -1.86 -4.14
CA VAL A 180 -16.84 -2.72 -3.75
C VAL A 180 -16.32 -3.88 -2.91
N PRO A 181 -16.73 -4.00 -1.64
CA PRO A 181 -16.32 -5.14 -0.82
C PRO A 181 -16.85 -6.44 -1.42
N GLY A 182 -16.04 -7.48 -1.36
CA GLY A 182 -16.28 -8.80 -1.91
C GLY A 182 -16.44 -9.86 -0.83
N LYS A 183 -15.98 -11.07 -1.15
CA LYS A 183 -15.96 -12.19 -0.21
C LYS A 183 -14.95 -11.97 0.91
N VAL A 184 -15.22 -12.61 2.04
CA VAL A 184 -14.23 -12.80 3.10
C VAL A 184 -13.43 -14.06 2.78
N VAL A 185 -12.10 -13.95 2.79
CA VAL A 185 -11.18 -15.07 2.65
C VAL A 185 -10.66 -15.41 4.04
N ARG A 186 -10.76 -16.68 4.41
CA ARG A 186 -10.32 -17.21 5.71
C ARG A 186 -9.37 -18.37 5.49
N ASP A 187 -8.22 -18.32 6.13
CA ASP A 187 -7.30 -19.45 6.28
C ASP A 187 -7.01 -19.65 7.76
N VAL A 188 -7.62 -20.69 8.33
CA VAL A 188 -7.51 -21.02 9.75
C VAL A 188 -6.09 -21.46 10.11
N ASN A 189 -5.37 -22.09 9.18
CA ASN A 189 -4.01 -22.58 9.43
C ASN A 189 -2.99 -21.45 9.40
N ALA A 190 -3.28 -20.40 8.63
CA ALA A 190 -2.45 -19.20 8.55
C ALA A 190 -2.92 -18.08 9.49
N PHE A 191 -3.94 -18.31 10.32
CA PHE A 191 -4.59 -17.28 11.17
C PHE A 191 -4.97 -16.01 10.37
N TYR A 192 -5.40 -16.20 9.12
CA TYR A 192 -5.66 -15.12 8.18
C TYR A 192 -7.16 -14.96 7.94
N GLU A 193 -7.67 -13.74 8.14
CA GLU A 193 -9.03 -13.37 7.74
C GLU A 193 -9.02 -11.96 7.15
N ALA A 194 -9.38 -11.85 5.87
CA ALA A 194 -9.46 -10.56 5.20
C ALA A 194 -10.64 -10.50 4.22
N GLN A 195 -11.31 -9.35 4.19
CA GLN A 195 -12.33 -9.08 3.17
C GLN A 195 -11.65 -8.51 1.91
N ARG A 196 -11.84 -9.21 0.79
CA ARG A 196 -11.38 -8.75 -0.52
C ARG A 196 -12.19 -7.55 -0.97
N HIS A 197 -11.56 -6.61 -1.65
CA HIS A 197 -12.25 -5.45 -2.22
C HIS A 197 -11.95 -5.35 -3.72
N HIS A 198 -13.00 -5.19 -4.51
CA HIS A 198 -12.92 -5.12 -5.96
C HIS A 198 -12.95 -3.66 -6.40
N VAL A 199 -11.98 -3.30 -7.24
CA VAL A 199 -11.76 -1.93 -7.66
C VAL A 199 -12.18 -1.75 -9.10
N PHE A 200 -12.96 -0.71 -9.35
CA PHE A 200 -13.39 -0.30 -10.67
C PHE A 200 -13.05 1.17 -10.87
N VAL A 201 -12.84 1.56 -12.13
CA VAL A 201 -12.75 2.96 -12.52
C VAL A 201 -13.89 3.26 -13.46
N ARG A 202 -14.63 4.32 -13.14
CA ARG A 202 -15.69 4.89 -13.96
C ARG A 202 -15.17 6.17 -14.62
N LYS A 203 -15.50 6.36 -15.89
CA LYS A 203 -15.41 7.65 -16.59
C LYS A 203 -16.66 7.82 -17.43
N GLN A 204 -17.49 8.82 -17.11
CA GLN A 204 -18.83 8.96 -17.70
C GLN A 204 -19.58 7.62 -17.56
N ASP A 205 -20.11 7.04 -18.64
CA ASP A 205 -20.85 5.77 -18.58
C ASP A 205 -19.97 4.52 -18.82
N ALA A 206 -18.65 4.69 -18.94
CA ALA A 206 -17.72 3.60 -19.12
C ALA A 206 -17.14 3.11 -17.78
N TYR A 207 -17.05 1.80 -17.63
CA TYR A 207 -16.50 1.13 -16.45
C TYR A 207 -15.34 0.20 -16.85
N VAL A 208 -14.32 0.17 -16.01
CA VAL A 208 -13.19 -0.75 -16.14
C VAL A 208 -12.97 -1.45 -14.81
N TYR A 209 -13.00 -2.78 -14.82
CA TYR A 209 -12.55 -3.57 -13.68
C TYR A 209 -11.02 -3.54 -13.59
N MET A 210 -10.50 -3.05 -12.47
CA MET A 210 -9.06 -2.89 -12.23
C MET A 210 -8.46 -4.13 -11.55
N GLY A 211 -9.20 -4.78 -10.67
CA GLY A 211 -8.73 -5.97 -9.95
C GLY A 211 -9.26 -6.05 -8.52
N GLU A 212 -8.62 -6.91 -7.73
CA GLU A 212 -8.93 -7.16 -6.32
C GLU A 212 -7.75 -6.68 -5.46
N VAL A 213 -8.03 -5.99 -4.34
CA VAL A 213 -7.07 -5.71 -3.28
C VAL A 213 -7.39 -6.55 -2.03
N PRO A 214 -6.37 -6.87 -1.22
CA PRO A 214 -6.52 -7.94 -0.24
C PRO A 214 -7.31 -7.57 1.02
N GLY A 215 -7.40 -6.27 1.35
CA GLY A 215 -8.12 -5.73 2.49
C GLY A 215 -8.96 -4.51 2.11
N ALA A 216 -9.59 -3.88 3.12
CA ALA A 216 -10.28 -2.61 2.92
C ALA A 216 -9.25 -1.50 2.73
N PRO A 217 -9.40 -0.62 1.72
CA PRO A 217 -8.61 0.59 1.69
C PRO A 217 -8.93 1.46 2.92
N ASP A 218 -7.92 1.74 3.73
CA ASP A 218 -8.01 2.62 4.92
C ASP A 218 -7.67 4.08 4.57
N GLY A 219 -7.04 4.29 3.41
CA GLY A 219 -6.66 5.60 2.91
C GLY A 219 -6.59 5.68 1.39
N TYR A 220 -6.73 6.91 0.89
CA TYR A 220 -6.59 7.24 -0.53
C TYR A 220 -5.58 8.37 -0.67
N VAL A 221 -4.63 8.20 -1.59
CA VAL A 221 -3.45 9.07 -1.68
C VAL A 221 -3.14 9.48 -3.10
N ASP A 222 -2.49 10.62 -3.25
CA ASP A 222 -1.98 11.05 -4.54
C ASP A 222 -0.59 10.44 -4.82
N ILE A 223 -0.51 9.61 -5.86
CA ILE A 223 0.74 8.98 -6.31
C ILE A 223 1.28 9.66 -7.59
N ASP A 224 0.37 10.10 -8.47
CA ASP A 224 0.68 10.46 -9.87
C ASP A 224 0.29 11.89 -10.23
N GLY A 225 -0.34 12.64 -9.33
CA GLY A 225 -0.90 13.96 -9.59
C GLY A 225 -2.09 13.93 -10.55
N ASN A 226 -2.81 12.80 -10.63
CA ASN A 226 -3.94 12.62 -11.53
C ASN A 226 -5.25 12.36 -10.76
N ASP A 227 -6.34 12.16 -11.49
CA ASP A 227 -7.69 11.92 -10.95
C ASP A 227 -7.94 10.47 -10.52
N LEU A 228 -6.91 9.62 -10.44
CA LEU A 228 -6.98 8.29 -9.85
C LEU A 228 -6.22 8.22 -8.51
N PRO A 229 -6.88 7.81 -7.42
CA PRO A 229 -6.22 7.62 -6.14
C PRO A 229 -5.30 6.41 -6.17
N GLY A 230 -4.20 6.51 -5.43
CA GLY A 230 -3.56 5.36 -4.80
C GLY A 230 -4.40 4.83 -3.65
N LEU A 231 -4.35 3.52 -3.42
CA LEU A 231 -5.06 2.85 -2.33
C LEU A 231 -4.03 2.46 -1.27
N VAL A 232 -4.19 2.94 -0.04
CA VAL A 232 -3.52 2.39 1.13
C VAL A 232 -4.45 1.32 1.68
N VAL A 233 -3.94 0.10 1.80
CA VAL A 233 -4.72 -1.08 2.15
C VAL A 233 -4.09 -1.73 3.37
N GLU A 234 -4.87 -1.82 4.44
CA GLU A 234 -4.50 -2.56 5.65
C GLU A 234 -5.12 -3.96 5.61
N GLU A 235 -4.28 -4.97 5.72
CA GLU A 235 -4.69 -6.36 5.90
C GLU A 235 -4.71 -6.69 7.38
N GLY A 236 -5.80 -7.34 7.85
CA GLY A 236 -5.86 -7.84 9.21
C GLY A 236 -4.82 -8.94 9.43
N CYS A 237 -3.74 -8.61 10.13
CA CYS A 237 -2.70 -9.54 10.54
C CYS A 237 -2.26 -9.24 11.98
N ASP A 238 -1.47 -10.14 12.57
CA ASP A 238 -0.73 -9.80 13.78
C ASP A 238 0.41 -8.83 13.37
N GLY A 239 0.47 -7.63 13.95
CA GLY A 239 1.43 -6.58 13.55
C GLY A 239 0.92 -5.60 12.49
N TRP A 240 1.83 -5.08 11.66
CA TRP A 240 1.52 -4.15 10.57
C TRP A 240 1.54 -4.89 9.22
N CYS A 241 0.46 -4.80 8.45
CA CYS A 241 0.40 -5.33 7.09
C CYS A 241 -0.28 -4.34 6.16
N ILE A 242 0.49 -3.32 5.76
CA ILE A 242 0.00 -2.24 4.90
C ILE A 242 0.63 -2.35 3.53
N SER A 243 -0.17 -2.07 2.51
CA SER A 243 0.27 -2.04 1.13
C SER A 243 -0.24 -0.80 0.41
N LEU A 244 0.59 -0.24 -0.47
CA LEU A 244 0.23 0.85 -1.36
C LEU A 244 -0.04 0.30 -2.76
N TRP A 245 -1.19 0.65 -3.35
CA TRP A 245 -1.58 0.22 -4.69
C TRP A 245 -1.82 1.42 -5.60
N SER A 246 -1.36 1.33 -6.84
CA SER A 246 -1.63 2.29 -7.92
C SER A 246 -2.71 1.77 -8.85
N LEU A 247 -3.53 2.68 -9.37
CA LEU A 247 -4.51 2.42 -10.44
C LEU A 247 -4.04 2.92 -11.81
N THR A 248 -3.02 3.78 -11.86
CA THR A 248 -2.43 4.26 -13.11
C THR A 248 -1.76 3.12 -13.86
N GLY A 249 -2.24 2.83 -15.08
CA GLY A 249 -1.76 1.73 -15.91
C GLY A 249 -2.30 0.35 -15.51
N GLY A 250 -3.24 0.27 -14.58
CA GLY A 250 -3.75 -0.99 -14.01
C GLY A 250 -3.55 -1.05 -12.49
N LEU A 251 -4.20 -2.02 -11.84
CA LEU A 251 -4.00 -2.27 -10.42
C LEU A 251 -2.63 -2.92 -10.19
N ARG A 252 -1.75 -2.23 -9.47
CA ARG A 252 -0.41 -2.71 -9.15
C ARG A 252 0.00 -2.32 -7.74
N GLN A 253 0.59 -3.23 -6.99
CA GLN A 253 1.18 -2.94 -5.70
C GLN A 253 2.49 -2.17 -5.91
N LEU A 254 2.65 -1.05 -5.22
CA LEU A 254 3.83 -0.20 -5.29
C LEU A 254 4.73 -0.32 -4.07
N GLY A 255 4.18 -0.62 -2.89
CA GLY A 255 4.98 -0.73 -1.69
C GLY A 255 4.27 -1.45 -0.57
N THR A 256 5.02 -1.77 0.47
CA THR A 256 4.55 -2.41 1.69
C THR A 256 5.15 -1.76 2.91
N PHE A 257 4.44 -1.90 4.02
CA PHE A 257 4.93 -1.61 5.35
C PHE A 257 4.55 -2.76 6.27
N GLY A 258 5.55 -3.35 6.91
CA GLY A 258 5.35 -4.51 7.74
C GLY A 258 6.30 -4.62 8.92
N GLY A 259 5.92 -5.41 9.92
CA GLY A 259 6.69 -5.68 11.13
C GLY A 259 5.81 -5.95 12.35
N HIS A 260 6.42 -6.51 13.40
CA HIS A 260 5.76 -6.85 14.68
C HIS A 260 6.42 -6.12 15.86
#